data_AF-A0A536GX81-F1
#
_entry.id   AF-A0A536GX81-F1
#
_cell.length_a   1.000
_cell.length_b   1.000
_cell.length_c   1.000
_cell.angle_alpha   90.00
_cell.angle_beta   90.00
_cell.angle_gamma   90.00
#
_symmetry.space_group_name_H-M   'P 1'
#
loop_
_entity.id
_entity.type
_entity.pdbx_description
1 polymer ?
#
loop_
_entity_poly.entity_id
_entity_poly.type
_entity_poly.pdbx_seq_one_letter_code
_entity_poly.pdbx_strand_id
1 'polypeptide(L)'
;MAGRVTPRSTPAENLRIVLRAIPWRLLLLLPVLLVLAFPAFLFGTSTGQRLLPALTNYFYNLSGPVASPVPTPYPQFPTNLPQPGSIHYTVQEGDSCDEILTVQMHMADAGQVFTDVNPNTVKALDNQVGQNCHALQPGIVLALAPHYPLVALGGVVLKVDPTSPLQPLPTPLINVAQQQLGIDCSNGCNLTVRIAPQVQVQLIVQTTLPVHTGSWIWAQAMFPRKPIQGFDNYPYADPTASLNGASMRVCDLQLDGTHDDNSLSCSQLLPNTIIDDGGAWLFGVTGPGSLDHWRYPLHMADGTRVLLWLSIDNNGNLVYRKG
;
A
#
# COMPACT_ATOMS: atom_id res chain seq x y z
N MET A 1 78.01 -2.92 -59.71
CA MET A 1 77.41 -2.70 -58.37
C MET A 1 78.23 -1.64 -57.65
N ALA A 2 77.62 -0.49 -57.35
CA ALA A 2 78.11 0.47 -56.35
C ALA A 2 76.92 1.35 -55.95
N GLY A 3 76.28 1.02 -54.83
CA GLY A 3 75.16 1.79 -54.27
C GLY A 3 75.67 3.11 -53.69
N ARG A 4 75.06 4.22 -54.11
CA ARG A 4 75.24 5.53 -53.48
C ARG A 4 74.44 5.56 -52.17
N VAL A 5 75.15 5.71 -51.06
CA VAL A 5 74.58 5.98 -49.74
C VAL A 5 74.20 7.47 -49.68
N THR A 6 72.91 7.77 -49.51
CA THR A 6 72.42 9.13 -49.19
C THR A 6 72.69 9.45 -47.71
N PRO A 7 73.19 10.65 -47.36
CA PRO A 7 73.46 11.01 -45.98
C PRO A 7 72.16 11.21 -45.19
N ARG A 8 72.14 10.69 -43.95
CA ARG A 8 71.05 10.89 -42.98
C ARG A 8 71.03 12.34 -42.48
N SER A 9 69.87 12.99 -42.58
CA SER A 9 69.60 14.29 -41.96
C SER A 9 69.80 14.23 -40.45
N THR A 10 70.48 15.23 -39.88
CA THR A 10 70.72 15.30 -38.43
C THR A 10 69.56 16.00 -37.70
N PRO A 11 69.25 15.64 -36.44
CA PRO A 11 68.14 16.23 -35.69
C PRO A 11 68.27 17.75 -35.45
N ALA A 12 69.47 18.31 -35.60
CA ALA A 12 69.72 19.75 -35.51
C ALA A 12 69.18 20.54 -36.72
N GLU A 13 69.07 19.92 -37.91
CA GLU A 13 68.49 20.57 -39.10
C GLU A 13 66.97 20.71 -38.98
N ASN A 14 66.29 19.69 -38.46
CA ASN A 14 64.83 19.73 -38.25
C ASN A 14 64.42 20.78 -37.20
N LEU A 15 65.21 20.97 -36.14
CA LEU A 15 64.90 21.95 -35.10
C LEU A 15 65.04 23.41 -35.61
N ARG A 16 66.02 23.68 -36.47
CA ARG A 16 66.22 25.00 -37.11
C ARG A 16 65.09 25.36 -38.06
N ILE A 17 64.49 24.38 -38.73
CA ILE A 17 63.34 24.60 -39.63
C ILE A 17 62.08 24.91 -38.82
N VAL A 18 61.83 24.19 -37.73
CA VAL A 18 60.67 24.41 -36.84
C VAL A 18 60.75 25.77 -36.12
N LEU A 19 61.93 26.15 -35.61
CA LEU A 19 62.13 27.44 -34.93
C LEU A 19 61.98 28.65 -35.86
N ARG A 20 62.29 28.52 -37.17
CA ARG A 20 62.04 29.58 -38.16
C ARG A 20 60.58 29.66 -38.62
N ALA A 21 59.81 28.57 -38.46
CA ALA A 21 58.41 28.49 -38.87
C ALA A 21 57.43 29.06 -37.84
N ILE A 22 57.85 29.23 -36.57
CA ILE A 22 57.01 29.84 -35.54
C ILE A 22 57.10 31.37 -35.71
N PRO A 23 56.01 32.04 -36.12
CA PRO A 23 56.02 33.50 -36.24
C PRO A 23 56.26 34.09 -34.86
N TRP A 24 57.37 34.80 -34.69
CA TRP A 24 57.81 35.39 -33.41
C TRP A 24 56.73 36.25 -32.72
N ARG A 25 55.78 36.79 -33.50
CA ARG A 25 54.60 37.50 -33.00
C ARG A 25 53.67 36.64 -32.12
N LEU A 26 53.62 35.33 -32.35
CA LEU A 26 52.79 34.38 -31.61
C LEU A 26 53.41 34.05 -30.24
N LEU A 27 54.74 34.03 -30.14
CA LEU A 27 55.47 33.89 -28.87
C LEU A 27 55.32 35.12 -27.97
N LEU A 28 55.15 36.31 -28.54
CA LEU A 28 54.87 37.54 -27.78
C LEU A 28 53.40 37.65 -27.33
N LEU A 29 52.46 37.07 -28.09
CA LEU A 29 51.04 37.09 -27.73
C LEU A 29 50.70 36.14 -26.58
N LEU A 30 51.40 35.01 -26.48
CA LEU A 30 51.14 33.97 -25.48
C LEU A 30 51.24 34.45 -24.01
N PRO A 31 52.25 35.22 -23.58
CA PRO A 31 52.28 35.77 -22.22
C PRO A 31 51.18 36.81 -21.99
N VAL A 32 50.82 37.61 -22.99
CA VAL A 32 49.71 38.59 -22.89
C VAL A 32 48.38 37.87 -22.71
N LEU A 33 48.16 36.78 -23.44
CA LEU A 33 46.95 35.96 -23.35
C LEU A 33 46.85 35.25 -21.99
N LEU A 34 47.96 34.75 -21.44
CA LEU A 34 48.01 34.17 -20.09
C LEU A 34 47.74 35.21 -19.00
N VAL A 35 48.33 36.41 -19.12
CA VAL A 35 48.15 37.50 -18.15
C VAL A 35 46.73 38.07 -18.19
N LEU A 36 46.01 37.99 -19.30
CA LEU A 36 44.61 38.45 -19.37
C LEU A 36 43.59 37.35 -19.05
N ALA A 37 43.79 36.13 -19.55
CA ALA A 37 42.83 35.05 -19.39
C ALA A 37 42.77 34.52 -17.95
N PHE A 38 43.90 34.45 -17.25
CA PHE A 38 43.96 33.91 -15.89
C PHE A 38 43.22 34.79 -14.86
N PRO A 39 43.44 36.13 -14.79
CA PRO A 39 42.66 36.98 -13.92
C PRO A 39 41.21 37.12 -14.36
N ALA A 40 40.89 37.11 -15.66
CA ALA A 40 39.50 37.11 -16.12
C ALA A 40 38.75 35.83 -15.71
N PHE A 41 39.40 34.67 -15.75
CA PHE A 41 38.85 33.39 -15.30
C PHE A 41 38.67 33.36 -13.77
N LEU A 42 39.64 33.84 -13.00
CA LEU A 42 39.53 33.93 -11.53
C LEU A 42 38.46 34.95 -11.11
N PHE A 43 38.33 36.06 -11.83
CA PHE A 43 37.28 37.05 -11.59
C PHE A 43 35.90 36.50 -11.97
N GLY A 44 35.77 35.83 -13.11
CA GLY A 44 34.52 35.21 -13.55
C GLY A 44 34.04 34.10 -12.61
N THR A 45 34.95 33.25 -12.12
CA THR A 45 34.60 32.16 -11.18
C THR A 45 34.25 32.68 -9.78
N SER A 46 35.00 33.66 -9.25
CA SER A 46 34.69 34.26 -7.93
C SER A 46 33.42 35.11 -7.93
N THR A 47 33.14 35.83 -9.02
CA THR A 47 31.90 36.60 -9.17
C THR A 47 30.71 35.68 -9.47
N GLY A 48 30.91 34.64 -10.29
CA GLY A 48 29.91 33.61 -10.58
C GLY A 48 29.50 32.82 -9.33
N GLN A 49 30.46 32.47 -8.46
CA GLN A 49 30.18 31.83 -7.17
C GLN A 49 29.40 32.71 -6.18
N ARG A 50 29.45 34.04 -6.34
CA ARG A 50 28.68 34.99 -5.51
C ARG A 50 27.29 35.30 -6.08
N LEU A 51 27.14 35.29 -7.41
CA LEU A 51 25.88 35.61 -8.09
C LEU A 51 24.94 34.40 -8.23
N LEU A 52 25.47 33.20 -8.45
CA LEU A 52 24.66 31.98 -8.59
C LEU A 52 23.80 31.66 -7.36
N PRO A 53 24.32 31.73 -6.10
CA PRO A 53 23.51 31.51 -4.91
C PRO A 53 22.43 32.57 -4.69
N ALA A 54 22.70 33.81 -5.12
CA ALA A 54 21.75 34.90 -5.01
C ALA A 54 20.57 34.73 -5.98
N LEU A 55 20.84 34.30 -7.22
CA LEU A 55 19.81 34.01 -8.20
C LEU A 55 19.00 32.74 -7.85
N THR A 56 19.66 31.67 -7.39
CA THR A 56 18.93 30.47 -6.95
C THR A 56 18.04 30.76 -5.74
N ASN A 57 18.48 31.57 -4.77
CA ASN A 57 17.64 32.02 -3.66
C ASN A 57 16.51 32.96 -4.11
N TYR A 58 16.71 33.77 -5.16
CA TYR A 58 15.66 34.63 -5.71
C TYR A 58 14.56 33.81 -6.39
N PHE A 59 14.93 32.80 -7.18
CA PHE A 59 13.96 31.85 -7.75
C PHE A 59 13.28 31.01 -6.67
N TYR A 60 14.01 30.56 -5.65
CA TYR A 60 13.45 29.81 -4.52
C TYR A 60 12.49 30.65 -3.65
N ASN A 61 12.74 31.96 -3.51
CA ASN A 61 11.84 32.87 -2.79
C ASN A 61 10.63 33.33 -3.65
N LEU A 62 10.77 33.35 -4.98
CA LEU A 62 9.67 33.67 -5.91
C LEU A 62 8.77 32.46 -6.17
N SER A 63 9.33 31.25 -6.23
CA SER A 63 8.60 30.01 -6.12
C SER A 63 8.40 29.73 -4.63
N GLY A 64 7.49 30.49 -3.99
CA GLY A 64 7.02 30.14 -2.65
C GLY A 64 6.77 28.63 -2.57
N PRO A 65 7.00 27.98 -1.41
CA PRO A 65 6.89 26.54 -1.29
C PRO A 65 5.63 26.08 -2.01
N VAL A 66 5.78 25.13 -2.96
CA VAL A 66 4.65 24.52 -3.67
C VAL A 66 3.57 24.34 -2.63
N ALA A 67 2.42 25.03 -2.83
CA ALA A 67 1.35 25.01 -1.84
C ALA A 67 1.15 23.55 -1.47
N SER A 68 1.46 23.20 -0.21
CA SER A 68 1.27 21.84 0.25
C SER A 68 -0.15 21.46 -0.15
N PRO A 69 -0.35 20.29 -0.78
CA PRO A 69 -1.67 19.89 -1.23
C PRO A 69 -2.61 20.16 -0.06
N VAL A 70 -3.58 21.05 -0.28
CA VAL A 70 -4.55 21.39 0.75
C VAL A 70 -5.14 20.05 1.15
N PRO A 71 -4.97 19.58 2.40
CA PRO A 71 -5.47 18.28 2.77
C PRO A 71 -6.96 18.32 2.48
N THR A 72 -7.43 17.43 1.61
CA THR A 72 -8.87 17.20 1.45
C THR A 72 -9.41 17.06 2.87
N PRO A 73 -10.39 17.88 3.30
CA PRO A 73 -10.82 17.88 4.68
C PRO A 73 -11.14 16.45 5.11
N TYR A 74 -10.48 15.98 6.16
CA TYR A 74 -10.62 14.60 6.60
C TYR A 74 -12.11 14.33 6.84
N PRO A 75 -12.63 13.24 6.30
CA PRO A 75 -14.06 13.00 6.40
C PRO A 75 -14.42 12.71 7.88
N GLN A 76 -15.66 12.95 8.30
CA GLN A 76 -16.08 12.90 9.72
C GLN A 76 -16.29 11.48 10.27
N PHE A 77 -15.73 11.16 11.44
CA PHE A 77 -15.81 9.80 11.98
C PHE A 77 -17.24 9.28 12.11
N PRO A 78 -17.48 7.99 11.80
CA PRO A 78 -18.80 7.38 11.92
C PRO A 78 -19.24 7.33 13.40
N THR A 79 -20.55 7.44 13.62
CA THR A 79 -21.18 7.30 14.94
C THR A 79 -21.38 5.84 15.35
N ASN A 80 -21.48 4.93 14.38
CA ASN A 80 -21.66 3.50 14.60
C ASN A 80 -20.52 2.71 13.94
N LEU A 81 -19.96 1.75 14.68
CA LEU A 81 -19.04 0.75 14.13
C LEU A 81 -19.81 -0.34 13.38
N PRO A 82 -19.18 -1.00 12.38
CA PRO A 82 -19.81 -2.15 11.75
C PRO A 82 -19.98 -3.26 12.78
N GLN A 83 -21.02 -4.04 12.60
CA GLN A 83 -21.18 -5.32 13.29
C GLN A 83 -21.37 -6.39 12.21
N PRO A 84 -20.79 -7.59 12.39
CA PRO A 84 -21.06 -8.71 11.51
C PRO A 84 -22.57 -8.95 11.44
N GLY A 85 -23.15 -8.79 10.26
CA GLY A 85 -24.53 -9.20 9.97
C GLY A 85 -24.59 -10.69 9.60
N SER A 86 -25.82 -11.21 9.50
CA SER A 86 -26.08 -12.55 8.98
C SER A 86 -27.04 -12.48 7.79
N ILE A 87 -26.95 -13.47 6.91
CA ILE A 87 -27.92 -13.72 5.86
C ILE A 87 -29.02 -14.57 6.48
N HIS A 88 -30.25 -14.08 6.43
CA HIS A 88 -31.41 -14.84 6.88
C HIS A 88 -31.96 -15.67 5.72
N TYR A 89 -31.83 -16.99 5.82
CA TYR A 89 -32.32 -17.91 4.81
C TYR A 89 -33.50 -18.73 5.37
N THR A 90 -34.59 -18.84 4.62
CA THR A 90 -35.73 -19.68 5.00
C THR A 90 -35.61 -21.02 4.28
N VAL A 91 -35.44 -22.09 5.05
CA VAL A 91 -35.29 -23.46 4.55
C VAL A 91 -36.49 -23.84 3.69
N GLN A 92 -36.21 -24.36 2.50
CA GLN A 92 -37.18 -24.90 1.55
C GLN A 92 -37.23 -26.43 1.63
N GLU A 93 -38.23 -27.02 0.99
CA GLU A 93 -38.35 -28.47 0.88
C GLU A 93 -37.24 -29.04 -0.01
N GLY A 94 -36.48 -30.00 0.54
CA GLY A 94 -35.37 -30.65 -0.15
C GLY A 94 -33.99 -30.06 0.17
N ASP A 95 -33.93 -28.90 0.84
CA ASP A 95 -32.67 -28.26 1.18
C ASP A 95 -31.83 -29.09 2.15
N SER A 96 -30.52 -29.05 1.94
CA SER A 96 -29.51 -29.55 2.88
C SER A 96 -28.56 -28.43 3.32
N CYS A 97 -27.90 -28.57 4.48
CA CYS A 97 -26.96 -27.56 4.97
C CYS A 97 -25.81 -27.30 3.99
N ASP A 98 -25.27 -28.34 3.35
CA ASP A 98 -24.20 -28.21 2.37
C ASP A 98 -24.65 -27.43 1.13
N GLU A 99 -25.86 -27.70 0.62
CA GLU A 99 -26.43 -26.94 -0.50
C GLU A 99 -26.66 -25.47 -0.11
N ILE A 100 -27.27 -25.22 1.04
CA ILE A 100 -27.50 -23.86 1.54
C ILE A 100 -26.18 -23.11 1.68
N LEU A 101 -25.14 -23.70 2.27
CA LEU A 101 -23.84 -23.06 2.43
C LEU A 101 -23.12 -22.86 1.10
N THR A 102 -23.17 -23.84 0.20
CA THR A 102 -22.56 -23.71 -1.13
C THR A 102 -23.20 -22.58 -1.94
N VAL A 103 -24.53 -22.48 -1.92
CA VAL A 103 -25.27 -21.53 -2.75
C VAL A 103 -25.39 -20.16 -2.10
N GLN A 104 -25.78 -20.09 -0.82
CA GLN A 104 -26.06 -18.82 -0.14
C GLN A 104 -24.80 -18.19 0.46
N MET A 105 -23.82 -19.00 0.86
CA MET A 105 -22.59 -18.51 1.49
C MET A 105 -21.37 -18.57 0.58
N HIS A 106 -21.52 -19.06 -0.66
CA HIS A 106 -20.46 -19.25 -1.65
C HIS A 106 -19.31 -20.14 -1.16
N MET A 107 -19.61 -21.14 -0.33
CA MET A 107 -18.60 -22.07 0.19
C MET A 107 -18.44 -23.26 -0.75
N ALA A 108 -17.47 -23.21 -1.66
CA ALA A 108 -17.33 -24.23 -2.70
C ALA A 108 -17.10 -25.65 -2.13
N ASP A 109 -16.39 -25.73 -1.00
CA ASP A 109 -16.07 -27.01 -0.34
C ASP A 109 -17.01 -27.37 0.81
N ALA A 110 -18.17 -26.72 0.95
CA ALA A 110 -19.09 -26.99 2.06
C ALA A 110 -19.45 -28.48 2.17
N GLY A 111 -19.72 -29.14 1.04
CA GLY A 111 -20.04 -30.57 0.99
C GLY A 111 -18.86 -31.51 1.23
N GLN A 112 -17.62 -31.03 1.30
CA GLN A 112 -16.47 -31.83 1.76
C GLN A 112 -16.20 -31.58 3.25
N VAL A 113 -16.40 -30.34 3.67
CA VAL A 113 -16.14 -29.84 5.01
C VAL A 113 -17.19 -30.31 6.01
N PHE A 114 -18.46 -30.16 5.69
CA PHE A 114 -19.61 -30.43 6.56
C PHE A 114 -20.24 -31.76 6.16
N THR A 115 -19.49 -32.83 6.41
CA THR A 115 -19.90 -34.19 6.09
C THR A 115 -20.01 -35.04 7.34
N ASP A 116 -20.84 -36.08 7.28
CA ASP A 116 -20.99 -37.09 8.35
C ASP A 116 -19.66 -37.79 8.68
N VAL A 117 -18.71 -37.77 7.75
CA VAL A 117 -17.36 -38.30 7.92
C VAL A 117 -16.53 -37.45 8.88
N ASN A 118 -16.89 -36.17 9.06
CA ASN A 118 -16.26 -35.23 10.00
C ASN A 118 -17.28 -34.66 11.00
N PRO A 119 -17.72 -35.43 12.01
CA PRO A 119 -18.82 -35.01 12.90
C PRO A 119 -18.49 -33.77 13.75
N ASN A 120 -17.21 -33.42 13.91
CA ASN A 120 -16.81 -32.23 14.65
C ASN A 120 -17.13 -30.93 13.89
N THR A 121 -16.97 -30.91 12.57
CA THR A 121 -17.27 -29.72 11.75
C THR A 121 -18.78 -29.52 11.63
N VAL A 122 -19.55 -30.60 11.51
CA VAL A 122 -21.02 -30.55 11.54
C VAL A 122 -21.51 -30.01 12.89
N LYS A 123 -21.01 -30.53 14.02
CA LYS A 123 -21.37 -30.01 15.34
C LYS A 123 -20.98 -28.54 15.53
N ALA A 124 -19.85 -28.12 14.96
CA ALA A 124 -19.44 -26.72 14.99
C ALA A 124 -20.41 -25.85 14.17
N LEU A 125 -20.81 -26.30 12.98
CA LEU A 125 -21.80 -25.64 12.14
C LEU A 125 -23.15 -25.53 12.86
N ASP A 126 -23.64 -26.62 13.45
CA ASP A 126 -24.89 -26.65 14.20
C ASP A 126 -24.91 -25.60 15.31
N ASN A 127 -23.79 -25.47 16.03
CA ASN A 127 -23.65 -24.46 17.09
C ASN A 127 -23.61 -23.02 16.56
N GLN A 128 -23.11 -22.80 15.34
CA GLN A 128 -23.03 -21.46 14.74
C GLN A 128 -24.37 -21.04 14.14
N VAL A 129 -25.05 -21.95 13.43
CA VAL A 129 -26.35 -21.71 12.82
C VAL A 129 -27.49 -21.81 13.85
N GLY A 130 -27.24 -22.48 14.97
CA GLY A 130 -28.21 -22.71 16.05
C GLY A 130 -29.27 -23.75 15.70
N GLN A 131 -29.05 -24.56 14.67
CA GLN A 131 -29.96 -25.59 14.17
C GLN A 131 -29.18 -26.86 13.84
N ASN A 132 -29.81 -28.02 13.99
CA ASN A 132 -29.20 -29.29 13.60
C ASN A 132 -29.34 -29.50 12.09
N CYS A 133 -28.22 -29.56 11.38
CA CYS A 133 -28.16 -29.75 9.95
C CYS A 133 -28.82 -31.05 9.44
N HIS A 134 -28.89 -32.10 10.26
CA HIS A 134 -29.59 -33.35 9.90
C HIS A 134 -31.10 -33.31 10.12
N ALA A 135 -31.61 -32.27 10.78
CA ALA A 135 -33.01 -32.15 11.17
C ALA A 135 -33.63 -30.84 10.65
N LEU A 136 -33.09 -30.30 9.55
CA LEU A 136 -33.67 -29.13 8.89
C LEU A 136 -35.11 -29.43 8.46
N GLN A 137 -36.01 -28.51 8.78
CA GLN A 137 -37.40 -28.56 8.37
C GLN A 137 -37.73 -27.34 7.51
N PRO A 138 -38.55 -27.49 6.46
CA PRO A 138 -39.02 -26.37 5.67
C PRO A 138 -39.70 -25.30 6.56
N GLY A 139 -39.40 -24.04 6.29
CA GLY A 139 -39.93 -22.89 7.02
C GLY A 139 -39.10 -22.44 8.22
N ILE A 140 -38.06 -23.18 8.63
CA ILE A 140 -37.09 -22.70 9.63
C ILE A 140 -36.26 -21.57 9.01
N VAL A 141 -35.96 -20.52 9.80
CA VAL A 141 -35.05 -19.45 9.39
C VAL A 141 -33.66 -19.70 9.97
N LEU A 142 -32.67 -19.84 9.10
CA LEU A 142 -31.26 -19.93 9.45
C LEU A 142 -30.63 -18.55 9.43
N ALA A 143 -29.84 -18.22 10.44
CA ALA A 143 -28.98 -17.05 10.46
C ALA A 143 -27.57 -17.47 10.03
N LEU A 144 -27.25 -17.26 8.76
CA LEU A 144 -25.97 -17.66 8.17
C LEU A 144 -24.95 -16.53 8.34
N ALA A 145 -23.96 -16.75 9.19
CA ALA A 145 -22.88 -15.78 9.40
C ALA A 145 -21.78 -15.96 8.34
N PRO A 146 -21.36 -14.89 7.64
CA PRO A 146 -20.25 -14.92 6.70
C PRO A 146 -18.97 -15.55 7.22
N HIS A 147 -18.37 -16.35 6.36
CA HIS A 147 -17.04 -16.90 6.51
C HIS A 147 -16.02 -15.95 5.90
N TYR A 148 -14.80 -15.93 6.45
CA TYR A 148 -13.71 -15.07 5.96
C TYR A 148 -14.07 -13.61 5.69
N PRO A 149 -14.66 -12.92 6.67
CA PRO A 149 -14.99 -11.54 6.46
C PRO A 149 -13.78 -10.64 6.24
N LEU A 150 -13.85 -9.89 5.16
CA LEU A 150 -13.10 -8.66 5.00
C LEU A 150 -13.87 -7.52 5.68
N VAL A 151 -13.13 -6.51 6.11
CA VAL A 151 -13.66 -5.23 6.52
C VAL A 151 -12.86 -4.16 5.82
N ALA A 152 -13.54 -3.13 5.34
CA ALA A 152 -12.88 -1.99 4.76
C ALA A 152 -12.92 -0.83 5.76
N LEU A 153 -11.82 -0.12 5.92
CA LEU A 153 -11.56 0.82 7.01
C LEU A 153 -10.99 2.12 6.45
N GLY A 154 -11.39 3.23 7.05
CA GLY A 154 -10.85 4.57 6.84
C GLY A 154 -10.47 5.20 8.18
N GLY A 155 -9.29 5.79 8.29
CA GLY A 155 -8.86 6.39 9.54
C GLY A 155 -7.56 7.17 9.48
N VAL A 156 -7.09 7.60 10.65
CA VAL A 156 -5.85 8.36 10.81
C VAL A 156 -4.82 7.50 11.54
N VAL A 157 -3.61 7.43 10.99
CA VAL A 157 -2.47 6.76 11.62
C VAL A 157 -2.03 7.55 12.86
N LEU A 158 -2.12 6.93 14.04
CA LEU A 158 -1.67 7.50 15.31
C LEU A 158 -0.25 7.09 15.68
N LYS A 159 0.16 5.88 15.29
CA LYS A 159 1.46 5.31 15.61
C LYS A 159 1.87 4.33 14.52
N VAL A 160 3.18 4.26 14.28
CA VAL A 160 3.80 3.32 13.34
C VAL A 160 4.90 2.57 14.09
N ASP A 161 4.74 1.25 14.21
CA ASP A 161 5.73 0.35 14.81
C ASP A 161 6.30 -0.57 13.70
N PRO A 162 7.48 -0.27 13.13
CA PRO A 162 8.08 -1.13 12.11
C PRO A 162 8.49 -2.49 12.70
N THR A 163 8.26 -3.56 11.95
CA THR A 163 8.63 -4.93 12.39
C THR A 163 10.14 -5.17 12.31
N SER A 164 10.85 -4.42 11.45
CA SER A 164 12.31 -4.42 11.35
C SER A 164 12.93 -3.26 12.15
N PRO A 165 14.12 -3.46 12.75
CA PRO A 165 14.83 -2.37 13.42
C PRO A 165 15.13 -1.25 12.42
N LEU A 166 14.76 -0.01 12.78
CA LEU A 166 15.13 1.18 12.03
C LEU A 166 16.65 1.25 11.93
N GLN A 167 17.19 1.19 10.71
CA GLN A 167 18.60 1.53 10.52
C GLN A 167 18.78 3.00 10.95
N PRO A 168 19.70 3.30 11.87
CA PRO A 168 19.99 4.68 12.22
C PRO A 168 20.52 5.37 10.96
N LEU A 169 19.76 6.30 10.41
CA LEU A 169 20.27 7.16 9.35
C LEU A 169 21.47 7.94 9.91
N PRO A 170 22.61 7.98 9.21
CA PRO A 170 23.73 8.81 9.64
C PRO A 170 23.25 10.26 9.74
N THR A 171 23.49 10.90 10.89
CA THR A 171 23.16 12.31 11.11
C THR A 171 23.77 13.13 9.97
N PRO A 172 22.97 13.81 9.14
CA PRO A 172 23.54 14.57 8.04
C PRO A 172 24.40 15.70 8.61
N LEU A 173 25.66 15.77 8.18
CA LEU A 173 26.61 16.83 8.57
C LEU A 173 26.19 18.22 8.06
N ILE A 174 25.13 18.29 7.25
CA ILE A 174 24.56 19.51 6.68
C ILE A 174 23.05 19.47 6.99
N ASN A 175 22.54 20.50 7.66
CA ASN A 175 21.10 20.72 7.84
C ASN A 175 20.46 21.04 6.49
N VAL A 176 20.20 20.01 5.69
CA VAL A 176 19.20 20.07 4.63
C VAL A 176 17.86 19.94 5.34
N ALA A 177 16.85 20.74 4.97
CA ALA A 177 15.48 20.52 5.44
C ALA A 177 15.09 19.09 5.05
N GLN A 178 15.18 18.16 5.99
CA GLN A 178 14.79 16.78 5.78
C GLN A 178 13.28 16.84 5.56
N GLN A 179 12.83 16.65 4.31
CA GLN A 179 11.51 16.06 4.09
C GLN A 179 11.48 14.84 5.00
N GLN A 180 10.54 14.81 5.96
CA GLN A 180 10.40 13.69 6.88
C GLN A 180 10.29 12.42 6.03
N LEU A 181 11.38 11.66 5.92
CA LEU A 181 11.36 10.36 5.31
C LEU A 181 10.37 9.55 6.15
N GLY A 182 9.25 9.16 5.55
CA GLY A 182 8.28 8.32 6.22
C GLY A 182 8.93 6.99 6.61
N ILE A 183 8.26 6.26 7.49
CA ILE A 183 8.76 4.96 7.93
C ILE A 183 8.57 3.98 6.79
N ASP A 184 9.66 3.26 6.46
CA ASP A 184 9.64 2.17 5.50
C ASP A 184 8.96 0.95 6.12
N CYS A 185 7.82 0.57 5.53
CA CYS A 185 7.01 -0.56 5.96
C CYS A 185 7.07 -1.74 4.97
N SER A 186 8.11 -1.79 4.12
CA SER A 186 8.29 -2.85 3.11
C SER A 186 8.49 -4.24 3.72
N ASN A 187 9.07 -4.31 4.92
CA ASN A 187 9.23 -5.54 5.71
C ASN A 187 8.10 -5.77 6.72
N GLY A 188 7.11 -4.89 6.73
CA GLY A 188 5.98 -4.91 7.64
C GLY A 188 6.00 -3.81 8.69
N CYS A 189 4.81 -3.36 9.08
CA CYS A 189 4.58 -2.46 10.18
C CYS A 189 3.30 -2.84 10.92
N ASN A 190 3.25 -2.55 12.21
CA ASN A 190 2.00 -2.48 12.96
C ASN A 190 1.60 -1.01 13.09
N LEU A 191 0.50 -0.63 12.45
CA LEU A 191 -0.04 0.73 12.51
C LEU A 191 -1.15 0.78 13.56
N THR A 192 -1.07 1.72 14.50
CA THR A 192 -2.24 2.06 15.33
C THR A 192 -3.05 3.12 14.60
N VAL A 193 -4.29 2.79 14.22
CA VAL A 193 -5.15 3.65 13.42
C VAL A 193 -6.42 3.98 14.19
N ARG A 194 -6.80 5.26 14.22
CA ARG A 194 -8.09 5.70 14.77
C ARG A 194 -9.15 5.68 13.68
N ILE A 195 -10.19 4.88 13.87
CA ILE A 195 -11.29 4.70 12.91
C ILE A 195 -12.63 5.30 13.37
N ALA A 196 -12.76 5.63 14.66
CA ALA A 196 -13.91 6.36 15.23
C ALA A 196 -13.49 7.08 16.52
N PRO A 197 -14.34 7.95 17.12
CA PRO A 197 -14.03 8.54 18.42
C PRO A 197 -13.81 7.43 19.46
N GLN A 198 -12.65 7.44 20.11
CA GLN A 198 -12.25 6.44 21.13
C GLN A 198 -12.03 5.00 20.61
N VAL A 199 -12.05 4.77 19.30
CA VAL A 199 -11.83 3.44 18.72
C VAL A 199 -10.52 3.43 17.95
N GLN A 200 -9.63 2.53 18.36
CA GLN A 200 -8.33 2.32 17.72
C GLN A 200 -8.20 0.88 17.27
N VAL A 201 -7.62 0.66 16.10
CA VAL A 201 -7.31 -0.67 15.56
C VAL A 201 -5.82 -0.78 15.32
N GLN A 202 -5.31 -2.02 15.32
CA GLN A 202 -3.96 -2.36 14.92
C GLN A 202 -3.99 -2.98 13.54
N LEU A 203 -3.35 -2.32 12.56
CA LEU A 203 -3.25 -2.80 11.19
C LEU A 203 -1.85 -3.34 10.94
N ILE A 204 -1.76 -4.63 10.64
CA ILE A 204 -0.53 -5.26 10.19
C ILE A 204 -0.48 -5.03 8.68
N VAL A 205 0.41 -4.13 8.25
CA VAL A 205 0.57 -3.72 6.86
C VAL A 205 1.95 -4.13 6.35
N GLN A 206 2.05 -4.37 5.05
CA GLN A 206 3.30 -4.42 4.33
C GLN A 206 3.14 -3.53 3.11
N THR A 207 3.92 -2.44 3.04
CA THR A 207 3.74 -1.40 2.02
C THR A 207 5.06 -0.77 1.62
N THR A 208 5.16 -0.42 0.33
CA THR A 208 6.29 0.33 -0.20
C THR A 208 6.12 1.85 -0.04
N LEU A 209 4.91 2.29 0.33
CA LEU A 209 4.62 3.71 0.55
C LEU A 209 5.21 4.16 1.90
N PRO A 210 5.83 5.35 1.96
CA PRO A 210 6.32 5.89 3.21
C PRO A 210 5.15 6.23 4.14
N VAL A 211 5.13 5.69 5.35
CA VAL A 211 4.05 5.91 6.32
C VAL A 211 4.43 6.99 7.33
N HIS A 212 3.55 7.98 7.51
CA HIS A 212 3.72 9.02 8.54
C HIS A 212 2.62 8.94 9.60
N THR A 213 2.96 9.32 10.83
CA THR A 213 1.92 9.63 11.84
C THR A 213 1.11 10.83 11.37
N GLY A 214 -0.22 10.71 11.41
CA GLY A 214 -1.17 11.69 10.89
C GLY A 214 -1.65 11.41 9.46
N SER A 215 -1.04 10.45 8.75
CA SER A 215 -1.50 10.05 7.41
C SER A 215 -2.93 9.52 7.48
N TRP A 216 -3.71 9.80 6.45
CA TRP A 216 -4.99 9.16 6.23
C TRP A 216 -4.78 7.83 5.51
N ILE A 217 -5.46 6.79 5.99
CA ILE A 217 -5.37 5.44 5.47
C ILE A 217 -6.76 4.96 5.06
N TRP A 218 -6.80 4.31 3.90
CA TRP A 218 -7.86 3.44 3.45
C TRP A 218 -7.31 2.02 3.36
N ALA A 219 -7.99 1.06 3.95
CA ALA A 219 -7.51 -0.32 3.95
C ALA A 219 -8.66 -1.31 3.84
N GLN A 220 -8.49 -2.38 3.08
CA GLN A 220 -9.24 -3.62 3.30
C GLN A 220 -8.40 -4.55 4.16
N ALA A 221 -9.02 -5.09 5.19
CA ALA A 221 -8.36 -5.91 6.17
C ALA A 221 -9.22 -7.10 6.55
N MET A 222 -8.57 -8.12 7.03
CA MET A 222 -9.20 -9.32 7.54
C MET A 222 -9.86 -9.04 8.90
N PHE A 223 -11.19 -9.18 8.96
CA PHE A 223 -11.95 -8.93 10.18
C PHE A 223 -11.62 -9.97 11.26
N PRO A 224 -11.72 -9.65 12.57
CA PRO A 224 -11.48 -10.60 13.65
C PRO A 224 -12.32 -11.86 13.55
N ARG A 225 -11.68 -12.99 13.79
CA ARG A 225 -12.22 -14.32 13.51
C ARG A 225 -12.46 -15.10 14.79
N LYS A 226 -13.56 -15.86 14.83
CA LYS A 226 -13.80 -16.86 15.87
C LYS A 226 -13.10 -18.16 15.48
N PRO A 227 -12.05 -18.60 16.21
CA PRO A 227 -11.42 -19.88 15.93
C PRO A 227 -12.40 -21.02 16.22
N ILE A 228 -12.47 -21.98 15.32
CA ILE A 228 -13.26 -23.21 15.50
C ILE A 228 -12.28 -24.38 15.48
N GLN A 229 -12.28 -25.16 16.56
CA GLN A 229 -11.37 -26.29 16.69
C GLN A 229 -11.59 -27.31 15.55
N GLY A 230 -10.51 -27.67 14.87
CA GLY A 230 -10.56 -28.57 13.72
C GLY A 230 -11.07 -27.91 12.44
N PHE A 231 -11.19 -26.58 12.42
CA PHE A 231 -11.79 -25.84 11.33
C PHE A 231 -11.12 -24.47 11.10
N ASP A 232 -9.82 -24.52 10.84
CA ASP A 232 -9.00 -23.32 10.61
C ASP A 232 -9.29 -22.68 9.24
N ASN A 233 -9.79 -23.47 8.27
CA ASN A 233 -9.95 -23.08 6.87
C ASN A 233 -11.31 -22.44 6.53
N TYR A 234 -12.23 -22.19 7.46
CA TYR A 234 -13.40 -21.32 7.21
C TYR A 234 -13.86 -20.66 8.51
N PRO A 235 -13.00 -19.82 9.11
CA PRO A 235 -13.31 -19.13 10.33
C PRO A 235 -14.48 -18.16 10.12
N TYR A 236 -15.44 -18.23 11.02
CA TYR A 236 -16.61 -17.36 11.02
C TYR A 236 -16.24 -16.01 11.60
N ALA A 237 -17.00 -15.00 11.17
CA ALA A 237 -17.03 -13.72 11.87
C ALA A 237 -17.39 -13.93 13.35
N ASP A 238 -16.68 -13.28 14.26
CA ASP A 238 -17.11 -13.20 15.65
C ASP A 238 -18.07 -12.02 15.81
N PRO A 239 -19.40 -12.24 15.97
CA PRO A 239 -20.35 -11.14 16.13
C PRO A 239 -20.16 -10.37 17.45
N THR A 240 -19.41 -10.93 18.39
CA THR A 240 -19.12 -10.33 19.70
C THR A 240 -17.75 -9.64 19.76
N ALA A 241 -16.91 -9.78 18.71
CA ALA A 241 -15.61 -9.15 18.69
C ALA A 241 -15.74 -7.62 18.59
N SER A 242 -15.12 -6.92 19.54
CA SER A 242 -14.93 -5.47 19.46
C SER A 242 -13.84 -5.14 18.45
N LEU A 243 -14.07 -4.13 17.62
CA LEU A 243 -13.01 -3.55 16.80
C LEU A 243 -11.99 -2.76 17.63
N ASN A 244 -12.34 -2.28 18.81
CA ASN A 244 -11.41 -1.49 19.62
C ASN A 244 -10.28 -2.38 20.17
N GLY A 245 -9.05 -2.10 19.76
CA GLY A 245 -7.86 -2.89 20.04
C GLY A 245 -7.68 -4.11 19.13
N ALA A 246 -8.56 -4.32 18.14
CA ALA A 246 -8.46 -5.45 17.23
C ALA A 246 -7.20 -5.36 16.36
N SER A 247 -6.53 -6.49 16.17
CA SER A 247 -5.39 -6.63 15.25
C SER A 247 -5.84 -7.31 13.96
N MET A 248 -5.63 -6.65 12.82
CA MET A 248 -6.12 -7.08 11.52
C MET A 248 -4.99 -7.02 10.49
N ARG A 249 -4.94 -8.02 9.61
CA ARG A 249 -3.99 -8.06 8.50
C ARG A 249 -4.58 -7.34 7.30
N VAL A 250 -3.87 -6.37 6.77
CA VAL A 250 -4.29 -5.56 5.62
C VAL A 250 -3.92 -6.26 4.32
N CYS A 251 -4.80 -6.17 3.34
CA CYS A 251 -4.64 -6.79 2.04
C CYS A 251 -4.98 -5.90 0.83
N ASP A 252 -5.27 -4.65 1.12
CA ASP A 252 -5.45 -3.58 0.15
C ASP A 252 -5.21 -2.30 0.94
N LEU A 253 -4.37 -1.41 0.44
CA LEU A 253 -3.93 -0.23 1.16
C LEU A 253 -3.83 0.97 0.24
N GLN A 254 -4.37 2.08 0.70
CA GLN A 254 -4.15 3.40 0.15
C GLN A 254 -3.81 4.39 1.26
N LEU A 255 -2.76 5.18 1.03
CA LEU A 255 -2.23 6.14 2.00
C LEU A 255 -2.17 7.53 1.37
N ASP A 256 -2.78 8.52 2.04
CA ASP A 256 -2.85 9.93 1.62
C ASP A 256 -3.26 10.12 0.14
N GLY A 257 -4.18 9.29 -0.34
CA GLY A 257 -4.66 9.36 -1.72
C GLY A 257 -3.89 8.49 -2.73
N THR A 258 -2.79 7.85 -2.34
CA THR A 258 -1.99 6.98 -3.20
C THR A 258 -2.25 5.51 -2.86
N HIS A 259 -2.75 4.75 -3.84
CA HIS A 259 -2.95 3.31 -3.71
C HIS A 259 -1.60 2.56 -3.80
N ASP A 260 -1.40 1.54 -2.96
CA ASP A 260 -0.23 0.68 -3.02
C ASP A 260 -0.51 -0.59 -3.82
N ASP A 261 -0.16 -0.54 -5.11
CA ASP A 261 -0.27 -1.68 -6.03
C ASP A 261 0.65 -2.86 -5.65
N ASN A 262 1.59 -2.67 -4.71
CA ASN A 262 2.51 -3.71 -4.24
C ASN A 262 2.15 -4.23 -2.84
N SER A 263 1.00 -3.82 -2.29
CA SER A 263 0.49 -4.37 -1.04
C SER A 263 0.12 -5.85 -1.20
N LEU A 264 0.11 -6.59 -0.09
CA LEU A 264 -0.32 -7.99 -0.07
C LEU A 264 -1.75 -8.09 -0.60
N SER A 265 -2.06 -8.97 -1.56
CA SER A 265 -3.43 -9.13 -2.06
C SER A 265 -4.32 -9.85 -1.05
N CYS A 266 -5.64 -9.59 -1.05
CA CYS A 266 -6.59 -10.29 -0.19
C CYS A 266 -6.62 -11.80 -0.43
N SER A 267 -6.31 -12.23 -1.66
CA SER A 267 -6.16 -13.65 -1.99
C SER A 267 -4.90 -14.32 -1.39
N GLN A 268 -4.04 -13.55 -0.72
CA GLN A 268 -2.82 -14.04 -0.07
C GLN A 268 -2.93 -14.06 1.47
N LEU A 269 -4.07 -13.62 2.03
CA LEU A 269 -4.30 -13.62 3.47
C LEU A 269 -4.54 -15.03 4.00
N LEU A 270 -3.70 -15.54 4.90
CA LEU A 270 -3.88 -16.88 5.44
C LEU A 270 -4.76 -16.95 6.70
N PRO A 271 -5.53 -18.05 6.87
CA PRO A 271 -5.96 -18.97 5.82
C PRO A 271 -6.87 -18.24 4.81
N ASN A 272 -6.85 -18.68 3.54
CA ASN A 272 -7.61 -18.07 2.45
C ASN A 272 -8.41 -19.13 1.70
N THR A 273 -9.69 -18.86 1.43
CA THR A 273 -10.52 -19.64 0.48
C THR A 273 -11.08 -18.77 -0.63
N ILE A 274 -10.68 -17.48 -0.72
CA ILE A 274 -11.26 -16.51 -1.65
C ILE A 274 -11.20 -16.99 -3.11
N ILE A 275 -10.12 -17.67 -3.50
CA ILE A 275 -9.97 -18.23 -4.85
C ILE A 275 -10.94 -19.39 -5.08
N ASP A 276 -11.05 -20.30 -4.11
CA ASP A 276 -11.87 -21.50 -4.20
C ASP A 276 -13.37 -21.15 -4.16
N ASP A 277 -13.75 -20.20 -3.30
CA ASP A 277 -15.11 -19.66 -3.13
C ASP A 277 -15.51 -18.66 -4.24
N GLY A 278 -14.55 -18.25 -5.08
CA GLY A 278 -14.77 -17.28 -6.15
C GLY A 278 -15.00 -15.83 -5.69
N GLY A 279 -14.72 -15.53 -4.43
CA GLY A 279 -14.92 -14.20 -3.84
C GLY A 279 -14.79 -14.15 -2.32
N ALA A 280 -15.18 -13.02 -1.74
CA ALA A 280 -15.14 -12.77 -0.31
C ALA A 280 -16.33 -11.96 0.15
N TRP A 281 -16.79 -12.20 1.38
CA TRP A 281 -17.74 -11.32 2.05
C TRP A 281 -17.02 -10.10 2.62
N LEU A 282 -17.47 -8.90 2.24
CA LEU A 282 -17.07 -7.64 2.83
C LEU A 282 -18.14 -7.19 3.84
N PHE A 283 -17.79 -7.16 5.11
CA PHE A 283 -18.57 -6.43 6.11
C PHE A 283 -18.30 -4.95 5.99
N GLY A 284 -19.40 -4.20 6.08
CA GLY A 284 -19.52 -2.80 5.72
C GLY A 284 -18.34 -1.92 6.11
N VAL A 285 -18.18 -0.89 5.28
CA VAL A 285 -17.03 -0.02 5.34
C VAL A 285 -17.10 0.88 6.57
N THR A 286 -16.02 0.93 7.32
CA THR A 286 -15.85 1.77 8.49
C THR A 286 -14.96 2.93 8.14
N GLY A 287 -15.11 4.00 8.89
CA GLY A 287 -14.48 5.26 8.58
C GLY A 287 -15.42 6.15 7.77
N PRO A 288 -15.20 7.47 7.83
CA PRO A 288 -16.00 8.43 7.09
C PRO A 288 -15.91 8.24 5.57
N GLY A 289 -16.99 8.36 4.78
CA GLY A 289 -16.93 8.35 3.31
C GLY A 289 -16.37 7.07 2.69
N SER A 290 -16.46 5.97 3.43
CA SER A 290 -15.67 4.79 3.19
C SER A 290 -16.28 3.89 2.12
N LEU A 291 -17.61 3.77 2.06
CA LEU A 291 -18.31 3.18 0.90
C LEU A 291 -18.02 3.96 -0.40
N ASP A 292 -17.97 5.29 -0.32
CA ASP A 292 -17.69 6.16 -1.47
C ASP A 292 -16.25 5.99 -1.99
N HIS A 293 -15.30 5.74 -1.08
CA HIS A 293 -13.90 5.53 -1.44
C HIS A 293 -13.74 4.34 -2.39
N TRP A 294 -14.35 3.20 -2.05
CA TRP A 294 -14.32 1.98 -2.86
C TRP A 294 -15.24 2.03 -4.08
N ARG A 295 -16.05 3.09 -4.21
CA ARG A 295 -16.94 3.36 -5.35
C ARG A 295 -17.87 2.20 -5.68
N TYR A 296 -18.30 1.44 -4.68
CA TYR A 296 -19.35 0.46 -4.90
C TYR A 296 -20.60 1.21 -5.38
N PRO A 297 -21.30 0.74 -6.43
CA PRO A 297 -22.48 1.41 -7.01
C PRO A 297 -23.72 1.28 -6.11
N LEU A 298 -23.55 1.57 -4.81
CA LEU A 298 -24.50 1.40 -3.74
C LEU A 298 -24.81 2.78 -3.15
N HIS A 299 -26.05 3.21 -3.27
CA HIS A 299 -26.51 4.46 -2.66
C HIS A 299 -27.27 4.09 -1.39
N MET A 300 -26.64 4.27 -0.23
CA MET A 300 -27.25 3.95 1.07
C MET A 300 -27.13 5.15 2.02
N ALA A 301 -28.03 5.24 2.99
CA ALA A 301 -27.93 6.27 4.02
C ALA A 301 -26.68 6.06 4.90
N ASP A 302 -26.13 7.15 5.44
CA ASP A 302 -24.99 7.08 6.35
C ASP A 302 -25.27 6.16 7.54
N GLY A 303 -24.29 5.34 7.90
CA GLY A 303 -24.40 4.37 9.00
C GLY A 303 -25.21 3.11 8.67
N THR A 304 -25.65 2.92 7.42
CA THR A 304 -26.22 1.65 6.97
C THR A 304 -25.18 0.54 7.08
N ARG A 305 -25.51 -0.54 7.79
CA ARG A 305 -24.68 -1.73 7.87
C ARG A 305 -24.91 -2.58 6.64
N VAL A 306 -23.84 -2.89 5.93
CA VAL A 306 -23.92 -3.68 4.69
C VAL A 306 -23.10 -4.96 4.83
N LEU A 307 -23.59 -6.01 4.20
CA LEU A 307 -22.84 -7.23 3.92
C LEU A 307 -22.85 -7.37 2.41
N LEU A 308 -21.66 -7.34 1.80
CA LEU A 308 -21.50 -7.35 0.34
C LEU A 308 -20.67 -8.55 -0.07
N TRP A 309 -21.07 -9.21 -1.15
CA TRP A 309 -20.23 -10.17 -1.83
C TRP A 309 -19.31 -9.46 -2.83
N LEU A 310 -18.02 -9.69 -2.73
CA LEU A 310 -17.02 -9.26 -3.71
C LEU A 310 -16.55 -10.48 -4.49
N SER A 311 -16.83 -10.52 -5.79
CA SER A 311 -16.38 -11.60 -6.67
C SER A 311 -14.97 -11.34 -7.18
N ILE A 312 -14.21 -12.40 -7.44
CA ILE A 312 -12.93 -12.29 -8.15
C ILE A 312 -13.19 -11.90 -9.63
N ASP A 313 -12.43 -10.94 -10.14
CA ASP A 313 -12.35 -10.62 -11.56
C ASP A 313 -11.31 -11.50 -12.30
N ASN A 314 -11.21 -11.35 -13.62
CA ASN A 314 -10.26 -12.12 -14.43
C ASN A 314 -8.79 -11.85 -14.08
N ASN A 315 -8.50 -10.80 -13.29
CA ASN A 315 -7.17 -10.41 -12.84
C ASN A 315 -6.89 -10.84 -11.39
N GLY A 316 -7.84 -11.53 -10.72
CA GLY A 316 -7.69 -11.95 -9.33
C GLY A 316 -8.11 -10.88 -8.30
N ASN A 317 -8.66 -9.75 -8.73
CA ASN A 317 -9.06 -8.64 -7.86
C ASN A 317 -10.49 -8.82 -7.36
N LEU A 318 -10.74 -8.40 -6.12
CA LEU A 318 -12.09 -8.41 -5.54
C LEU A 318 -12.90 -7.21 -6.03
N VAL A 319 -13.97 -7.50 -6.77
CA VAL A 319 -14.86 -6.48 -7.33
C VAL A 319 -16.30 -6.74 -6.91
N TYR A 320 -17.01 -5.66 -6.57
CA TYR A 320 -18.45 -5.75 -6.37
C TYR A 320 -19.13 -5.98 -7.72
N ARG A 321 -19.92 -7.05 -7.81
CA ARG A 321 -20.86 -7.27 -8.91
C ARG A 321 -22.26 -7.20 -8.35
N LYS A 322 -23.14 -6.50 -9.06
CA LYS A 322 -24.56 -6.52 -8.74
C LYS A 322 -25.06 -7.93 -9.03
N GLY A 323 -25.40 -8.65 -7.95
CA GLY A 323 -26.16 -9.90 -8.00
C GLY A 323 -27.62 -9.63 -8.31
#